data_AF-A0A938TGZ8-F1
#
_entry.id   AF-A0A938TGZ8-F1
#
_cell.length_a   1.000
_cell.length_b   1.000
_cell.length_c   1.000
_cell.angle_alpha   90.00
_cell.angle_beta   90.00
_cell.angle_gamma   90.00
#
_symmetry.space_group_name_H-M   'P 1'
#
loop_
_entity.id
_entity.type
_entity.pdbx_description
1 polymer ?
#
loop_
_entity_poly.entity_id
_entity_poly.type
_entity_poly.pdbx_seq_one_letter_code
_entity_poly.pdbx_strand_id
1 'polypeptide(L)'
;RAVQGAEETLASVLTKARFWQHWAGTPLNDRQIKLLNQLLDGFDGKLTSSKWAAIGKCSQDTALRDITELLERRVLKKSAASGRSTSYELDSLA
;
A
#
# COMPACT_ATOMS: atom_id res chain seq x y z
N ARG A 1 -17.81 -25.71 -3.91
CA ARG A 1 -17.33 -24.31 -4.05
C ARG A 1 -16.20 -23.99 -3.03
N ALA A 2 -15.24 -24.90 -2.86
CA ALA A 2 -14.11 -24.75 -1.92
C ALA A 2 -12.78 -24.49 -2.63
N VAL A 3 -12.68 -24.84 -3.91
CA VAL A 3 -11.47 -24.66 -4.73
C VAL A 3 -11.21 -23.18 -5.04
N GLN A 4 -12.25 -22.40 -5.34
CA GLN A 4 -12.11 -20.97 -5.68
C GLN A 4 -11.53 -20.11 -4.53
N GLY A 5 -11.93 -20.36 -3.28
CA GLY A 5 -11.37 -19.62 -2.13
C GLY A 5 -9.91 -19.97 -1.82
N ALA A 6 -9.49 -21.20 -2.10
CA ALA A 6 -8.10 -21.62 -1.98
C ALA A 6 -7.22 -20.98 -3.06
N GLU A 7 -7.74 -20.85 -4.29
CA GLU A 7 -7.06 -20.18 -5.41
C GLU A 7 -6.87 -18.68 -5.17
N GLU A 8 -7.90 -17.97 -4.68
CA GLU A 8 -7.81 -16.54 -4.33
C GLU A 8 -6.80 -16.29 -3.20
N THR A 9 -6.77 -17.17 -2.20
CA THR A 9 -5.81 -17.09 -1.08
C THR A 9 -4.38 -17.36 -1.55
N LEU A 10 -4.17 -18.33 -2.45
CA LEU A 10 -2.85 -18.60 -3.01
C LEU A 10 -2.34 -17.43 -3.87
N ALA A 11 -3.23 -16.82 -4.66
CA ALA A 11 -2.89 -15.67 -5.49
C ALA A 11 -2.48 -14.44 -4.67
N SER A 12 -3.17 -14.16 -3.56
CA SER A 12 -2.81 -13.04 -2.67
C SER A 12 -1.47 -13.27 -1.96
N VAL A 13 -1.22 -14.50 -1.49
CA VAL A 13 0.08 -14.89 -0.89
C VAL A 13 1.23 -14.73 -1.89
N LEU A 14 1.07 -15.22 -3.12
CA LEU A 14 2.09 -15.09 -4.16
C LEU A 14 2.33 -13.63 -4.55
N THR A 15 1.27 -12.82 -4.63
CA THR A 15 1.37 -11.38 -4.91
C THR A 15 2.17 -10.67 -3.83
N LYS A 16 1.82 -10.91 -2.55
CA LYS A 16 2.52 -10.32 -1.41
C LYS A 16 4.00 -10.75 -1.35
N ALA A 17 4.29 -12.02 -1.62
CA ALA A 17 5.66 -12.53 -1.66
C ALA A 17 6.49 -11.87 -2.77
N ARG A 18 5.94 -11.75 -3.99
CA ARG A 18 6.61 -11.08 -5.12
C ARG A 18 6.87 -9.60 -4.84
N PHE A 19 5.88 -8.91 -4.27
CA PHE A 19 6.04 -7.52 -3.85
C PHE A 19 7.22 -7.36 -2.89
N TRP A 20 7.24 -8.14 -1.80
CA TRP A 20 8.33 -8.03 -0.83
C TRP A 20 9.68 -8.50 -1.38
N GLN A 21 9.71 -9.45 -2.31
CA GLN A 21 10.92 -9.83 -3.01
C GLN A 21 11.49 -8.68 -3.85
N HIS A 22 10.63 -7.95 -4.56
CA HIS A 22 11.03 -6.79 -5.37
C HIS A 22 11.59 -5.65 -4.49
N TRP A 23 10.95 -5.38 -3.35
CA TRP A 23 11.31 -4.29 -2.45
C TRP A 23 12.27 -4.65 -1.31
N ALA A 24 12.81 -5.88 -1.28
CA ALA A 24 13.61 -6.40 -0.15
C ALA A 24 14.85 -5.54 0.20
N GLY A 25 15.47 -4.90 -0.79
CA GLY A 25 16.64 -4.02 -0.60
C GLY A 25 16.30 -2.57 -0.28
N THR A 26 15.02 -2.21 -0.24
CA THR A 26 14.59 -0.83 -0.05
C THR A 26 14.37 -0.54 1.43
N PRO A 27 15.08 0.44 2.03
CA PRO A 27 14.89 0.79 3.42
C PRO A 27 13.52 1.45 3.60
N LEU A 28 12.60 0.75 4.26
CA LEU A 28 11.26 1.22 4.56
C LEU A 28 11.09 1.34 6.07
N ASN A 29 10.40 2.38 6.51
CA ASN A 29 10.10 2.56 7.92
C ASN A 29 8.90 1.69 8.36
N ASP A 30 8.73 1.50 9.66
CA ASP A 30 7.68 0.63 10.22
C ASP A 30 6.26 1.02 9.79
N ARG A 31 5.99 2.32 9.63
CA ARG A 31 4.68 2.82 9.17
C ARG A 31 4.44 2.47 7.70
N GLN A 32 5.44 2.66 6.85
CA GLN A 32 5.39 2.26 5.44
C GLN A 32 5.15 0.75 5.33
N ILE A 33 5.92 -0.07 6.05
CA ILE A 33 5.76 -1.53 6.04
C ILE A 33 4.35 -1.93 6.49
N LYS A 34 3.84 -1.33 7.56
CA LYS A 34 2.48 -1.59 8.07
C LYS A 34 1.41 -1.27 7.02
N LEU A 35 1.45 -0.08 6.44
CA LEU A 35 0.43 0.36 5.48
C LEU A 35 0.50 -0.42 4.17
N LEU A 36 1.71 -0.76 3.69
CA LEU A 36 1.88 -1.60 2.50
C LEU A 36 1.33 -3.01 2.73
N ASN A 37 1.56 -3.61 3.91
CA ASN A 37 0.94 -4.89 4.25
C ASN A 37 -0.59 -4.81 4.24
N GLN A 38 -1.18 -3.75 4.81
CA GLN A 38 -2.64 -3.58 4.77
C GLN A 38 -3.18 -3.35 3.35
N LEU A 39 -2.42 -2.71 2.46
CA LEU A 39 -2.80 -2.61 1.05
C LEU A 39 -2.77 -3.97 0.34
N LEU A 40 -1.74 -4.77 0.61
CA LEU A 40 -1.57 -6.12 0.02
C LEU A 40 -2.59 -7.13 0.55
N ASP A 41 -3.03 -6.98 1.80
CA ASP A 41 -4.00 -7.87 2.45
C ASP A 41 -5.47 -7.54 2.09
N GLY A 42 -5.68 -6.47 1.30
CA GLY A 42 -7.00 -5.93 0.99
C GLY A 42 -7.34 -4.74 1.89
N PHE A 43 -7.43 -3.56 1.28
CA PHE A 43 -7.67 -2.31 1.97
C PHE A 43 -9.09 -1.81 1.71
N ASP A 44 -9.84 -1.58 2.78
CA ASP A 44 -11.17 -1.01 2.66
C ASP A 44 -11.09 0.49 2.36
N GLY A 45 -11.73 0.94 1.27
CA GLY A 45 -11.75 2.32 0.84
C GLY A 45 -10.42 2.85 0.27
N LYS A 46 -10.26 4.18 0.26
CA LYS A 46 -9.11 4.86 -0.37
C LYS A 46 -8.03 5.20 0.64
N LEU A 47 -6.77 4.94 0.31
CA LEU A 47 -5.64 5.42 1.10
C LEU A 47 -5.42 6.91 0.83
N THR A 48 -5.67 7.74 1.83
CA THR A 48 -5.38 9.18 1.83
C THR A 48 -4.32 9.48 2.89
N SER A 49 -3.71 10.68 2.86
CA SER A 49 -2.76 11.08 3.92
C SER A 49 -3.40 11.10 5.30
N SER A 50 -4.68 11.49 5.41
CA SER A 50 -5.42 11.44 6.69
C SER A 50 -5.63 10.01 7.19
N LYS A 51 -5.95 9.06 6.29
CA LYS A 51 -6.12 7.65 6.66
C LYS A 51 -4.80 7.00 7.07
N TRP A 52 -3.72 7.34 6.36
CA TRP A 52 -2.36 6.95 6.73
C TRP A 52 -1.98 7.47 8.12
N ALA A 53 -2.20 8.76 8.38
CA ALA A 53 -1.91 9.39 9.68
C ALA A 53 -2.64 8.69 10.83
N ALA A 54 -3.94 8.39 10.65
CA ALA A 54 -4.74 7.69 11.65
C ALA A 54 -4.21 6.26 11.94
N ILE A 55 -3.87 5.50 10.91
CA ILE A 55 -3.38 4.11 11.04
C ILE A 55 -1.95 4.06 11.59
N GLY A 56 -1.09 4.94 11.09
CA GLY A 56 0.32 5.08 11.47
C GLY A 56 0.53 5.82 12.79
N LYS A 57 -0.53 6.37 13.39
CA LYS A 57 -0.51 7.18 14.61
C LYS A 57 0.53 8.31 14.53
N CYS A 58 0.55 9.02 13.40
CA CYS A 58 1.47 10.12 13.13
C CYS A 58 0.71 11.36 12.62
N SER A 59 1.38 12.50 12.50
CA SER A 59 0.78 13.70 11.89
C SER A 59 0.53 13.49 10.40
N GLN A 60 -0.37 14.29 9.83
CA GLN A 60 -0.63 14.26 8.38
C GLN A 60 0.61 14.66 7.56
N ASP A 61 1.45 15.56 8.07
CA ASP A 61 2.73 15.91 7.46
C ASP A 61 3.70 14.73 7.45
N THR A 62 3.78 13.97 8.55
CA THR A 62 4.62 12.77 8.64
C THR A 62 4.11 11.71 7.66
N ALA A 63 2.80 11.50 7.61
CA ALA A 63 2.17 10.59 6.66
C ALA A 63 2.43 10.99 5.20
N LEU A 64 2.38 12.29 4.88
CA LEU A 64 2.65 12.79 3.55
C LEU A 64 4.11 12.56 3.14
N ARG A 65 5.06 12.73 4.06
CA ARG A 65 6.48 12.38 3.82
C ARG A 65 6.64 10.90 3.53
N ASP A 66 6.07 10.03 4.37
CA ASP A 66 6.10 8.58 4.16
C ASP A 66 5.56 8.20 2.77
N ILE A 67 4.42 8.79 2.36
CA ILE A 67 3.79 8.56 1.06
C ILE A 67 4.65 9.11 -0.08
N THR A 68 5.25 10.28 0.10
CA THR A 68 6.07 10.93 -0.94
C THR A 68 7.29 10.08 -1.28
N GLU A 69 7.99 9.55 -0.26
CA GLU A 69 9.10 8.62 -0.47
C GLU A 69 8.67 7.37 -1.27
N LEU A 70 7.47 6.84 -0.99
CA LEU A 70 6.93 5.68 -1.71
C LEU A 70 6.50 6.02 -3.15
N LEU A 71 6.05 7.25 -3.42
CA LEU A 71 5.74 7.73 -4.77
C LEU A 71 7.01 7.90 -5.60
N GLU A 72 8.05 8.51 -5.02
CA GLU A 72 9.35 8.71 -5.66
C GLU A 72 9.98 7.39 -6.06
N ARG A 73 9.82 6.37 -5.20
CA ARG A 73 10.31 5.01 -5.45
C ARG A 73 9.39 4.19 -6.36
N ARG A 74 8.23 4.70 -6.76
CA ARG A 74 7.21 3.94 -7.54
C ARG A 74 6.67 2.70 -6.83
N VAL A 75 6.68 2.70 -5.50
CA VAL A 75 5.96 1.70 -4.69
C VAL A 75 4.47 2.03 -4.69
N LEU A 76 4.16 3.32 -4.59
CA LEU A 76 2.81 3.85 -4.70
C LEU A 76 2.68 4.72 -5.96
N LYS A 77 1.44 4.89 -6.40
CA LYS A 77 1.02 5.90 -7.37
C LYS A 77 -0.19 6.64 -6.85
N LYS A 78 -0.45 7.83 -7.40
CA LYS A 78 -1.73 8.53 -7.20
C LYS A 78 -2.82 7.77 -7.95
N SER A 79 -3.94 7.49 -7.29
CA SER A 79 -5.10 6.90 -7.95
C SER A 79 -5.69 7.89 -8.97
N ALA A 80 -6.24 7.37 -10.06
CA ALA A 80 -6.89 8.18 -11.10
C ALA A 80 -8.24 8.82 -10.67
N ALA A 81 -8.63 8.70 -9.40
CA ALA A 81 -9.96 9.08 -8.94
C ALA A 81 -10.17 10.61 -8.95
N SER A 82 -11.20 11.06 -9.69
CA SER A 82 -11.66 12.45 -9.82
C SER A 82 -12.45 12.93 -8.58
N GLY A 83 -11.84 12.91 -7.39
CA GLY A 83 -12.44 13.42 -6.14
C GLY A 83 -11.71 14.65 -5.59
N ARG A 84 -12.30 15.32 -4.59
CA ARG A 84 -11.65 16.43 -3.87
C ARG A 84 -10.42 16.02 -3.06
N SER A 85 -10.27 14.73 -2.74
CA SER A 85 -9.15 14.19 -1.98
C SER A 85 -8.25 13.32 -2.84
N THR A 86 -6.95 13.58 -2.78
CA THR A 86 -5.91 12.72 -3.37
C THR A 86 -5.88 11.38 -2.64
N SER A 87 -5.93 10.29 -3.40
CA SER A 87 -5.70 8.94 -2.87
C SER A 87 -4.52 8.27 -3.57
N TYR A 88 -4.00 7.24 -2.91
CA TYR A 88 -2.82 6.49 -3.33
C TYR A 88 -3.14 5.00 -3.40
N GLU A 89 -2.48 4.30 -4.30
CA GLU A 89 -2.61 2.86 -4.50
C GLU A 89 -1.25 2.25 -4.85
N LEU A 90 -1.11 0.94 -4.69
CA LEU A 90 0.10 0.22 -5.13
C LEU A 90 0.33 0.47 -6.62
N ASP A 91 1.56 0.78 -6.99
CA ASP A 91 1.90 0.82 -8.41
C ASP A 91 1.89 -0.61 -8.97
N SER A 92 1.29 -0.79 -10.14
CA SER A 92 1.18 -2.10 -10.80
C SER A 92 2.50 -2.56 -11.42
N LEU A 93 3.53 -1.71 -11.36
CA LEU A 93 4.91 -1.99 -11.78
C LEU A 93 5.81 -2.40 -10.60
N ALA A 94 5.25 -2.47 -9.39
CA ALA A 94 5.94 -2.76 -8.13
C ALA A 94 5.92 -4.25 -7.74
#